data_AF-A0A962UHN5-F1
#
_entry.id   AF-A0A962UHN5-F1
#
_cell.length_a   1.000
_cell.length_b   1.000
_cell.length_c   1.000
_cell.angle_alpha   90.00
_cell.angle_beta   90.00
_cell.angle_gamma   90.00
#
_symmetry.space_group_name_H-M   'P 1'
#
loop_
_entity.id
_entity.type
_entity.pdbx_description
1 polymer ?
#
loop_
_entity_poly.entity_id
_entity_poly.type
_entity_poly.pdbx_seq_one_letter_code
_entity_poly.pdbx_strand_id
1 'polypeptide(L)'
;FATDMGYGGEPFVWDEDDRRHRLARLDALFFHLYGLDRNDADYILAQFPIVREQDEKQFGRYLTRDLILAYMNAVAAGDLETVVEVR
;
A
#
# COMPACT_ATOMS: atom_id res chain seq x y z
N PHE A 1 0.26 12.28 26.22
CA PHE A 1 -0.33 12.57 24.90
C PHE A 1 -1.47 11.62 24.55
N ALA A 2 -1.25 10.32 24.33
CA ALA A 2 -2.34 9.38 23.98
C ALA A 2 -3.43 9.27 25.08
N THR A 3 -3.01 9.16 26.34
CA THR A 3 -3.91 9.13 27.51
C THR A 3 -4.70 10.43 27.66
N ASP A 4 -4.07 11.58 27.40
CA ASP A 4 -4.72 12.90 27.45
C ASP A 4 -5.78 13.07 26.34
N MET A 5 -5.69 12.27 25.26
CA MET A 5 -6.67 12.18 24.17
C MET A 5 -7.73 11.09 24.38
N GLY A 6 -7.79 10.47 25.57
CA GLY A 6 -8.76 9.42 25.89
C GLY A 6 -8.41 8.03 25.38
N TYR A 7 -7.19 7.82 24.85
CA TYR A 7 -6.71 6.50 24.45
C TYR A 7 -5.96 5.84 25.62
N GLY A 8 -6.59 4.83 26.22
CA GLY A 8 -6.02 4.03 27.31
C GLY A 8 -5.59 2.62 26.90
N GLY A 9 -5.61 2.31 25.60
CA GLY A 9 -5.17 1.01 25.08
C GLY A 9 -3.65 0.89 25.04
N GLU A 10 -3.18 -0.33 24.81
CA GLU A 10 -1.76 -0.59 24.56
C GLU A 10 -1.26 0.19 23.34
N PRO A 11 0.01 0.63 23.32
CA PRO A 11 0.60 1.23 22.14
C PRO A 11 0.44 0.33 20.92
N PHE A 12 0.18 0.93 19.75
CA PHE A 12 0.17 0.20 18.49
C PHE A 12 1.54 -0.42 18.24
N VAL A 13 1.59 -1.75 18.10
CA VAL A 13 2.82 -2.48 17.80
C VAL A 13 3.22 -2.18 16.36
N TRP A 14 4.47 -1.75 16.19
CA TRP A 14 5.01 -1.50 14.85
C TRP A 14 5.28 -2.83 14.14
N ASP A 15 4.54 -3.07 13.06
CA ASP A 15 4.73 -4.19 12.15
C ASP A 15 4.96 -3.62 10.74
N GLU A 16 6.15 -3.85 10.20
CA GLU A 16 6.54 -3.32 8.89
C GLU A 16 5.74 -3.92 7.74
N ASP A 17 5.31 -5.18 7.86
CA ASP A 17 4.61 -5.88 6.81
C ASP A 17 3.15 -5.50 6.76
N ASP A 18 2.49 -5.51 7.92
CA ASP A 18 1.13 -4.97 8.06
C ASP A 18 1.06 -3.50 7.60
N ARG A 19 2.05 -2.70 7.98
CA ARG A 19 2.12 -1.30 7.53
C ARG A 19 2.27 -1.18 6.02
N ARG A 20 3.09 -2.01 5.38
CA ARG A 20 3.26 -2.03 3.92
C ARG A 20 1.95 -2.37 3.21
N HIS A 21 1.25 -3.39 3.69
CA HIS A 21 -0.05 -3.78 3.16
C HIS A 21 -1.11 -2.69 3.32
N ARG A 22 -1.18 -2.04 4.50
CA ARG A 22 -2.10 -0.90 4.74
C ARG A 22 -1.83 0.28 3.81
N LEU A 23 -0.56 0.64 3.62
CA LEU A 23 -0.19 1.73 2.71
C LEU A 23 -0.55 1.39 1.26
N ALA A 24 -0.17 0.20 0.77
CA ALA A 24 -0.45 -0.18 -0.61
C ALA A 24 -1.97 -0.24 -0.91
N ARG A 25 -2.76 -0.69 0.07
CA ARG A 25 -4.22 -0.68 -0.02
C ARG A 25 -4.79 0.75 -0.04
N LEU A 26 -4.23 1.65 0.75
CA LEU A 26 -4.64 3.06 0.77
C LEU A 26 -4.34 3.74 -0.57
N ASP A 27 -3.15 3.52 -1.13
CA ASP A 27 -2.78 4.04 -2.45
C ASP A 27 -3.73 3.51 -3.52
N ALA A 28 -4.00 2.20 -3.54
CA ALA A 28 -4.94 1.58 -4.47
C ALA A 28 -6.36 2.16 -4.36
N LEU A 29 -6.83 2.43 -3.13
CA LEU A 29 -8.11 3.08 -2.89
C LEU A 29 -8.14 4.48 -3.49
N PHE A 30 -7.09 5.29 -3.31
CA PHE A 30 -7.02 6.63 -3.90
C PHE A 30 -6.94 6.61 -5.43
N PHE A 31 -6.17 5.69 -6.02
CA PHE A 31 -6.17 5.50 -7.48
C PHE A 31 -7.59 5.21 -7.99
N HIS A 32 -8.32 4.32 -7.32
CA HIS A 32 -9.71 4.02 -7.68
C HIS A 32 -10.64 5.22 -7.52
N LEU A 33 -10.59 5.94 -6.38
CA LEU A 33 -11.43 7.10 -6.11
C LEU A 33 -11.20 8.26 -7.09
N TYR A 34 -9.96 8.41 -7.58
CA TYR A 34 -9.63 9.41 -8.59
C TYR A 34 -9.87 8.94 -10.03
N GLY A 35 -10.37 7.72 -10.24
CA GLY A 35 -10.68 7.18 -11.56
C GLY A 35 -9.44 6.86 -12.40
N LEU A 36 -8.30 6.62 -11.76
CA LEU A 36 -7.05 6.25 -12.42
C LEU A 36 -7.04 4.76 -12.70
N ASP A 37 -6.73 4.38 -13.95
CA ASP A 37 -6.64 2.98 -14.31
C ASP A 37 -5.29 2.36 -13.91
N ARG A 38 -5.16 1.05 -14.15
CA ARG A 38 -3.95 0.30 -13.80
C ARG A 38 -2.70 0.84 -14.50
N ASN A 39 -2.81 1.31 -15.73
CA ASN A 39 -1.69 1.82 -16.51
C ASN A 39 -1.29 3.22 -16.01
N ASP A 40 -2.27 4.06 -15.67
CA ASP A 40 -2.02 5.37 -15.06
C ASP A 40 -1.26 5.20 -13.74
N ALA A 41 -1.71 4.27 -12.89
CA ALA A 41 -1.05 3.97 -11.62
C ALA A 41 0.38 3.43 -11.82
N ASP A 42 0.59 2.49 -12.76
CA ASP A 42 1.93 1.97 -13.08
C ASP A 42 2.87 3.09 -13.56
N TYR A 43 2.38 3.98 -14.43
CA TYR A 43 3.14 5.13 -14.93
C TYR A 43 3.51 6.11 -13.82
N ILE A 44 2.57 6.43 -12.92
CA ILE A 44 2.81 7.29 -11.75
C ILE A 44 3.84 6.65 -10.82
N LEU A 45 3.69 5.35 -10.50
CA LEU A 45 4.61 4.61 -9.63
C LEU A 45 6.02 4.52 -10.21
N ALA A 46 6.16 4.52 -11.54
CA ALA A 46 7.45 4.58 -12.22
C ALA A 46 8.21 5.90 -12.00
N GLN A 47 7.53 6.98 -11.58
CA GLN A 47 8.17 8.28 -11.31
C GLN A 47 8.86 8.36 -9.93
N PHE A 48 8.82 7.30 -9.12
CA PHE A 48 9.43 7.24 -7.79
C PHE A 48 10.69 6.35 -7.78
N PRO A 49 11.82 6.78 -8.37
CA PRO A 49 13.01 5.94 -8.52
C PRO A 49 13.63 5.53 -7.18
N ILE A 50 13.56 6.40 -6.16
CA ILE A 50 14.13 6.11 -4.84
C ILE A 50 13.41 4.94 -4.17
N VAL A 51 12.07 4.92 -4.21
CA VAL A 51 11.26 3.84 -3.63
C VAL A 51 11.55 2.54 -4.37
N ARG A 52 11.59 2.59 -5.71
CA ARG A 52 11.96 1.44 -6.54
C ARG A 52 13.32 0.87 -6.17
N GLU A 53 14.35 1.71 -6.07
CA GLU A 53 15.70 1.25 -5.73
C GLU A 53 15.76 0.64 -4.32
N GLN A 54 15.02 1.19 -3.35
CA GLN A 54 14.95 0.65 -2.00
C GLN A 54 14.28 -0.73 -1.99
N ASP A 55 13.16 -0.87 -2.69
CA ASP A 55 12.46 -2.14 -2.82
C ASP A 55 13.29 -3.18 -3.58
N GLU A 56 13.95 -2.80 -4.67
CA GLU A 56 14.83 -3.71 -5.42
C GLU A 56 16.03 -4.17 -4.57
N LYS A 57 16.60 -3.29 -3.73
CA LYS A 57 17.68 -3.66 -2.79
C LYS A 57 17.20 -4.61 -1.69
N GLN A 58 15.99 -4.43 -1.18
CA GLN A 58 15.47 -5.20 -0.05
C GLN A 58 14.77 -6.49 -0.46
N PHE A 59 14.01 -6.47 -1.55
CA PHE A 59 13.11 -7.55 -1.98
C PHE A 59 13.44 -8.10 -3.38
N GLY A 60 14.41 -7.53 -4.10
CA GLY A 60 14.78 -7.96 -5.45
C GLY A 60 13.78 -7.57 -6.55
N ARG A 61 12.76 -6.78 -6.21
CA ARG A 61 11.70 -6.30 -7.11
C ARG A 61 11.06 -5.04 -6.58
N TYR A 62 10.28 -4.35 -7.41
CA TYR A 62 9.51 -3.18 -6.99
C TYR A 62 8.22 -3.59 -6.25
N LEU A 63 8.36 -4.15 -5.05
CA LEU A 63 7.30 -4.77 -4.26
C LEU A 63 6.12 -3.82 -3.97
N THR A 64 6.39 -2.55 -3.66
CA THR A 64 5.38 -1.52 -3.41
C THR A 64 4.44 -1.37 -4.59
N ARG A 65 5.01 -1.26 -5.80
CA ARG A 65 4.22 -1.18 -7.03
C ARG A 65 3.39 -2.44 -7.24
N ASP A 66 4.02 -3.61 -7.10
CA ASP A 66 3.33 -4.88 -7.32
C ASP A 66 2.13 -5.04 -6.36
N LEU A 67 2.30 -4.68 -5.08
CA LEU A 67 1.24 -4.69 -4.07
C LEU A 67 0.12 -3.69 -4.40
N ILE A 68 0.45 -2.44 -4.73
CA ILE A 68 -0.56 -1.42 -5.07
C ILE A 68 -1.39 -1.89 -6.26
N LEU A 69 -0.75 -2.36 -7.33
CA LEU A 69 -1.45 -2.84 -8.52
C LEU A 69 -2.28 -4.11 -8.24
N ALA A 70 -1.87 -4.95 -7.27
CA ALA A 70 -2.69 -6.08 -6.84
C ALA A 70 -3.91 -5.62 -6.03
N TYR A 71 -3.73 -4.67 -5.11
CA TYR A 71 -4.81 -4.08 -4.34
C TYR A 71 -5.82 -3.31 -5.19
N MET A 72 -5.39 -2.67 -6.28
CA MET A 72 -6.32 -2.02 -7.22
C MET A 72 -7.35 -3.01 -7.78
N ASN A 73 -6.96 -4.26 -8.03
CA ASN A 73 -7.90 -5.28 -8.48
C ASN A 73 -8.92 -5.64 -7.38
N ALA A 74 -8.47 -5.75 -6.12
CA ALA A 74 -9.35 -6.03 -4.98
C ALA A 74 -10.35 -4.88 -4.74
N VAL A 75 -9.84 -3.64 -4.71
CA VAL A 75 -10.65 -2.42 -4.55
C VAL A 75 -11.68 -2.28 -5.68
N ALA A 76 -11.27 -2.54 -6.94
CA ALA A 76 -12.18 -2.48 -8.08
C ALA A 76 -13.29 -3.55 -8.01
N ALA A 77 -13.04 -4.66 -7.32
CA ALA A 77 -14.04 -5.70 -7.03
C ALA A 77 -14.91 -5.38 -5.79
N GLY A 78 -14.68 -4.24 -5.11
CA GLY A 78 -15.37 -3.84 -3.89
C GLY A 78 -14.84 -4.51 -2.62
N ASP A 79 -13.66 -5.14 -2.69
CA ASP A 79 -13.02 -5.80 -1.56
C ASP A 79 -11.88 -4.95 -0.99
N LEU A 80 -12.09 -4.44 0.22
CA LEU A 80 -11.12 -3.61 0.96
C LEU A 80 -10.47 -4.34 2.13
N GLU A 81 -10.86 -5.59 2.41
CA GLU A 81 -10.39 -6.32 3.58
C GLU A 81 -9.32 -7.35 3.21
N THR A 82 -9.37 -7.88 1.98
CA THR A 82 -8.41 -8.88 1.50
C THR A 82 -6.96 -8.42 1.68
N VAL A 83 -6.10 -9.37 2.05
CA VAL A 83 -4.65 -9.20 2.03
C VAL A 83 -4.14 -9.92 0.78
N VAL A 84 -3.63 -9.15 -0.17
CA VAL A 84 -3.16 -9.69 -1.46
C VAL A 84 -1.77 -10.28 -1.30
N GLU A 85 -1.51 -11.40 -1.97
CA GLU A 85 -0.14 -11.91 -2.11
C GLU A 85 0.34 -11.65 -3.54
N VAL A 86 1.54 -11.08 -3.63
CA VAL A 86 2.23 -10.90 -4.91
C VAL A 86 3.36 -11.93 -4.97
N ARG A 87 3.31 -12.82 -5.97
CA ARG A 87 4.37 -13.82 -6.22
C ARG A 87 5.52 -13.21 -7.00
#